data_AF-A0A1B7XAE9-F1
#
_entry.id   AF-A0A1B7XAE9-F1
#
_cell.length_a   1.000
_cell.length_b   1.000
_cell.length_c   1.000
_cell.angle_alpha   90.00
_cell.angle_beta   90.00
_cell.angle_gamma   90.00
#
_symmetry.space_group_name_H-M   'P 1'
#
loop_
_entity.id
_entity.type
_entity.pdbx_description
1 polymer ?
#
loop_
_entity_poly.entity_id
_entity_poly.type
_entity_poly.pdbx_seq_one_letter_code
_entity_poly.pdbx_strand_id
1 'polypeptide(L)'
;MAHSVLRKQIGLKKRIDEFLDQVSEASLLFKQGVSFYIEEKHDQFEEKLKQISTVEHHGDEMRRAIERQLYLKTLIPESRGDVLQLLEQLDTLLDCCKEVLWQFQIELPEVPFKSHDDMQELVSYSVESVEAIVRSARAFFRSSDVSDHLHKVSYWESESDKVTTRMLMDIYRRDDLSLCHKSQLKDLVRQVAQIADRAEDVADRLTIYVIKRML
;
A
#
# COMPACT_ATOMS: atom_id res chain seq x y z
N MET A 1 -10.38 28.64 26.14
CA MET A 1 -9.21 28.03 25.48
C MET A 1 -9.37 26.53 25.19
N ALA A 2 -9.97 25.73 26.07
CA ALA A 2 -10.18 24.28 25.86
C ALA A 2 -10.96 23.90 24.57
N HIS A 3 -12.03 24.64 24.23
CA HIS A 3 -12.80 24.42 22.98
C HIS A 3 -11.97 24.59 21.69
N SER A 4 -10.95 25.47 21.70
CA SER A 4 -10.07 25.71 20.54
C SER A 4 -9.08 24.57 20.34
N VAL A 5 -8.62 23.94 21.43
CA VAL A 5 -7.69 22.81 21.40
C VAL A 5 -8.40 21.53 20.93
N LEU A 6 -9.60 21.26 21.46
CA LEU A 6 -10.43 20.11 21.04
C LEU A 6 -10.78 20.17 19.54
N ARG A 7 -11.22 21.34 19.04
CA ARG A 7 -11.53 21.54 17.62
C ARG A 7 -10.30 21.34 16.72
N LYS A 8 -9.11 21.71 17.19
CA LYS A 8 -7.85 21.52 16.47
C LYS A 8 -7.39 20.06 16.45
N GLN A 9 -7.63 19.29 17.50
CA GLN A 9 -7.37 17.84 17.54
C GLN A 9 -8.30 17.06 16.60
N ILE A 10 -9.59 17.41 16.58
CA ILE A 10 -10.57 16.81 15.67
C ILE A 10 -10.16 17.04 14.20
N GLY A 11 -9.68 18.24 13.87
CA GLY A 11 -9.22 18.55 12.52
C GLY A 11 -7.98 17.77 12.06
N LEU A 12 -7.05 17.44 12.98
CA LEU A 12 -5.87 16.64 12.65
C LEU A 12 -6.26 15.17 12.40
N LYS A 13 -7.09 14.59 13.29
CA LYS A 13 -7.57 13.22 13.12
C LYS A 13 -8.32 13.03 11.81
N LYS A 14 -9.17 14.00 11.45
CA LYS A 14 -9.89 13.97 10.17
C LYS A 14 -8.93 13.95 8.97
N ARG A 15 -7.88 14.77 8.98
CA ARG A 15 -6.88 14.79 7.90
C ARG A 15 -6.11 13.48 7.78
N ILE A 16 -5.79 12.86 8.91
CA ILE A 16 -5.16 11.54 8.92
C ILE A 16 -6.11 10.48 8.34
N ASP A 17 -7.39 10.52 8.70
CA ASP A 17 -8.39 9.62 8.11
C ASP A 17 -8.50 9.81 6.59
N GLU A 18 -8.55 11.07 6.12
CA GLU A 18 -8.58 11.42 4.69
C GLU A 18 -7.32 10.92 3.95
N PHE A 19 -6.14 11.04 4.56
CA PHE A 19 -4.90 10.47 4.04
C PHE A 19 -4.96 8.94 3.96
N LEU A 20 -5.44 8.27 5.01
CA LEU A 20 -5.61 6.82 5.03
C LEU A 20 -6.63 6.33 3.99
N ASP A 21 -7.66 7.12 3.69
CA ASP A 21 -8.59 6.83 2.61
C ASP A 21 -7.89 6.86 1.24
N GLN A 22 -6.92 7.76 1.02
CA GLN A 22 -6.12 7.75 -0.21
C GLN A 22 -5.27 6.48 -0.34
N VAL A 23 -4.64 6.02 0.75
CA VAL A 23 -3.84 4.78 0.75
C VAL A 23 -4.70 3.58 0.33
N SER A 24 -5.90 3.47 0.92
CA SER A 24 -6.91 2.47 0.54
C SER A 24 -7.33 2.62 -0.93
N GLU A 25 -7.68 3.83 -1.37
CA GLU A 25 -8.14 4.10 -2.73
C GLU A 25 -7.09 3.74 -3.80
N ALA A 26 -5.81 4.07 -3.56
CA ALA A 26 -4.74 3.70 -4.48
C ALA A 26 -4.61 2.18 -4.66
N SER A 27 -4.75 1.40 -3.58
CA SER A 27 -4.71 -0.06 -3.67
C SER A 27 -5.87 -0.62 -4.51
N LEU A 28 -7.06 -0.03 -4.42
CA LEU A 28 -8.22 -0.41 -5.24
C LEU A 28 -8.03 -0.03 -6.71
N LEU A 29 -7.48 1.16 -6.98
CA LEU A 29 -7.14 1.60 -8.33
C LEU A 29 -6.06 0.73 -8.95
N PHE A 30 -5.06 0.35 -8.17
CA PHE A 30 -4.03 -0.63 -8.55
C PHE A 30 -4.65 -1.96 -8.96
N LYS A 31 -5.52 -2.52 -8.12
CA LYS A 31 -6.25 -3.78 -8.43
C LYS A 31 -6.99 -3.70 -9.76
N GLN A 32 -7.75 -2.63 -9.96
CA GLN A 32 -8.51 -2.41 -11.19
C GLN A 32 -7.58 -2.22 -12.39
N GLY A 33 -6.49 -1.47 -12.23
CA GLY A 33 -5.48 -1.26 -13.25
C GLY A 33 -4.88 -2.58 -13.74
N VAL A 34 -4.37 -3.41 -12.83
CA VAL A 34 -3.81 -4.72 -13.22
C VAL A 34 -4.86 -5.61 -13.90
N SER A 35 -6.11 -5.63 -13.40
CA SER A 35 -7.19 -6.40 -14.04
C SER A 35 -7.46 -5.93 -15.47
N PHE A 36 -7.59 -4.61 -15.69
CA PHE A 36 -7.80 -4.07 -17.04
C PHE A 36 -6.63 -4.31 -17.97
N TYR A 37 -5.39 -4.29 -17.45
CA TYR A 37 -4.21 -4.63 -18.25
C TYR A 37 -4.27 -6.09 -18.72
N ILE A 38 -4.54 -7.03 -17.81
CA ILE A 38 -4.65 -8.47 -18.10
C ILE A 38 -5.80 -8.77 -19.07
N GLU A 39 -6.90 -8.02 -18.95
CA GLU A 39 -8.08 -8.14 -19.82
C GLU A 39 -7.93 -7.38 -21.16
N GLU A 40 -6.74 -6.84 -21.46
CA GLU A 40 -6.44 -6.08 -22.69
C GLU A 40 -7.31 -4.82 -22.88
N LYS A 41 -7.82 -4.24 -21.79
CA LYS A 41 -8.66 -3.03 -21.78
C LYS A 41 -7.81 -1.77 -21.60
N HIS A 42 -6.97 -1.49 -22.59
CA HIS A 42 -5.94 -0.44 -22.53
C HIS A 42 -6.46 0.95 -22.16
N ASP A 43 -7.59 1.39 -22.73
CA ASP A 43 -8.17 2.71 -22.42
C ASP A 43 -8.55 2.83 -20.92
N GLN A 44 -9.10 1.75 -20.35
CA GLN A 44 -9.49 1.71 -18.94
C GLN A 44 -8.27 1.62 -18.02
N PHE A 45 -7.24 0.89 -18.45
CA PHE A 45 -5.95 0.86 -17.77
C PHE A 45 -5.31 2.25 -17.69
N GLU A 46 -5.24 2.97 -18.81
CA GLU A 46 -4.69 4.33 -18.85
C GLU A 46 -5.48 5.30 -17.96
N GLU A 47 -6.80 5.15 -17.90
CA GLU A 47 -7.63 5.93 -17.00
C GLU A 47 -7.27 5.65 -15.53
N LYS A 48 -7.09 4.38 -15.15
CA LYS A 48 -6.67 4.01 -13.79
C LYS A 48 -5.28 4.49 -13.45
N LEU A 49 -4.35 4.48 -14.40
CA LEU A 49 -3.00 5.03 -14.21
C LEU A 49 -3.03 6.55 -13.94
N LYS A 50 -3.88 7.30 -14.64
CA LYS A 50 -4.08 8.74 -14.39
C LYS A 50 -4.73 9.00 -13.03
N GLN A 51 -5.73 8.19 -12.66
CA GLN A 51 -6.40 8.29 -11.36
C GLN A 51 -5.43 8.01 -10.21
N ILE A 52 -4.67 6.92 -10.27
CA ILE A 52 -3.74 6.58 -9.17
C ILE A 52 -2.63 7.62 -9.02
N SER A 53 -2.16 8.20 -10.13
CA SER A 53 -1.17 9.29 -10.09
C SER A 53 -1.72 10.55 -9.41
N THR A 54 -3.02 10.81 -9.57
CA THR A 54 -3.69 11.93 -8.90
C THR A 54 -3.86 11.65 -7.39
N VAL A 55 -4.25 10.43 -7.04
CA VAL A 55 -4.41 9.98 -5.64
C VAL A 55 -3.09 10.01 -4.90
N GLU A 56 -2.00 9.50 -5.49
CA GLU A 56 -0.67 9.55 -4.87
C GLU A 56 -0.21 10.99 -4.64
N HIS A 57 -0.29 11.86 -5.67
CA HIS A 57 0.09 13.25 -5.51
C HIS A 57 -0.71 13.96 -4.40
N HIS A 58 -2.01 13.70 -4.33
CA HIS A 58 -2.87 14.24 -3.29
C HIS A 58 -2.52 13.68 -1.90
N GLY A 59 -2.19 12.39 -1.82
CA GLY A 59 -1.71 11.70 -0.62
C GLY A 59 -0.44 12.32 -0.06
N ASP A 60 0.59 12.52 -0.89
CA ASP A 60 1.85 13.16 -0.50
C ASP A 60 1.63 14.60 -0.01
N GLU A 61 0.78 15.38 -0.70
CA GLU A 61 0.41 16.73 -0.25
C GLU A 61 -0.26 16.72 1.13
N MET A 62 -1.17 15.78 1.37
CA MET A 62 -1.84 15.61 2.65
C MET A 62 -0.88 15.18 3.75
N ARG A 63 -0.01 14.19 3.48
CA ARG A 63 1.06 13.78 4.39
C ARG A 63 1.89 14.99 4.81
N ARG A 64 2.49 15.70 3.86
CA ARG A 64 3.33 16.88 4.15
C ARG A 64 2.57 17.97 4.91
N ALA A 65 1.27 18.15 4.64
CA ALA A 65 0.44 19.08 5.40
C ALA A 65 0.20 18.64 6.85
N ILE A 66 0.02 17.33 7.09
CA ILE A 66 -0.09 16.73 8.42
C ILE A 66 1.24 16.90 9.17
N GLU A 67 2.37 16.59 8.53
CA GLU A 67 3.71 16.75 9.11
C GLU A 67 3.97 18.19 9.55
N ARG A 68 3.76 19.18 8.66
CA ARG A 68 3.88 20.61 9.00
C ARG A 68 3.02 20.99 10.20
N GLN A 69 1.80 20.46 10.28
CA GLN A 69 0.91 20.72 11.40
C GLN A 69 1.40 20.08 12.71
N LEU A 70 2.01 18.88 12.65
CA LEU A 70 2.63 18.20 13.80
C LEU A 70 3.89 18.91 14.30
N TYR A 71 4.68 19.52 13.41
CA TYR A 71 5.82 20.36 13.78
C TYR A 71 5.39 21.63 14.52
N LEU A 72 4.39 22.34 13.99
CA LEU A 72 3.93 23.63 14.53
C LEU A 72 3.11 23.51 15.83
N LYS A 73 2.47 22.36 16.07
CA LYS A 73 1.56 22.18 17.22
C LYS A 73 2.17 21.22 18.25
N THR A 74 2.44 21.75 19.44
CA THR A 74 3.14 21.17 20.58
C THR A 74 2.46 19.96 21.27
N LEU A 75 1.56 19.21 20.63
CA LEU A 75 0.59 18.35 21.33
C LEU A 75 0.91 16.84 21.40
N ILE A 76 1.98 16.35 20.78
CA ILE A 76 2.46 14.98 20.99
C ILE A 76 3.97 15.03 21.25
N PRO A 77 4.49 15.39 22.43
CA PRO A 77 5.93 15.62 22.60
C PRO A 77 6.79 14.36 22.42
N GLU A 78 6.28 13.19 22.80
CA GLU A 78 7.11 12.01 23.01
C GLU A 78 7.09 11.00 21.85
N SER A 79 6.12 11.10 20.93
CA SER A 79 5.97 10.16 19.80
C SER A 79 5.83 10.80 18.41
N ARG A 80 6.26 12.07 18.21
CA ARG A 80 6.19 12.70 16.86
C ARG A 80 7.01 11.96 15.83
N GLY A 81 8.22 11.56 16.19
CA GLY A 81 9.10 10.82 15.26
C GLY A 81 8.42 9.55 14.78
N ASP A 82 7.82 8.80 15.69
CA ASP A 82 7.09 7.57 15.38
C ASP A 82 5.85 7.83 14.49
N VAL A 83 5.07 8.89 14.76
CA VAL A 83 3.92 9.26 13.92
C VAL A 83 4.34 9.73 12.53
N LEU A 84 5.37 10.56 12.44
CA LEU A 84 5.91 11.04 11.15
C LEU A 84 6.42 9.86 10.32
N GLN A 85 7.20 8.98 10.95
CA GLN A 85 7.69 7.77 10.30
C GLN A 85 6.55 6.87 9.84
N LEU A 86 5.51 6.67 10.66
CA LEU A 86 4.33 5.89 10.25
C LEU A 86 3.64 6.48 9.01
N LEU A 87 3.45 7.80 8.98
CA LEU A 87 2.83 8.49 7.84
C LEU A 87 3.70 8.38 6.58
N GLU A 88 5.02 8.54 6.70
CA GLU A 88 5.97 8.32 5.61
C GLU A 88 5.88 6.89 5.07
N GLN A 89 5.86 5.89 5.94
CA GLN A 89 5.78 4.49 5.51
C GLN A 89 4.44 4.16 4.85
N LEU A 90 3.32 4.69 5.35
CA LEU A 90 2.00 4.53 4.71
C LEU A 90 1.96 5.18 3.32
N ASP A 91 2.64 6.30 3.13
CA ASP A 91 2.76 7.00 1.84
C ASP A 91 3.54 6.16 0.82
N THR A 92 4.56 5.41 1.27
CA THR A 92 5.28 4.49 0.37
C THR A 92 4.38 3.42 -0.25
N LEU A 93 3.26 3.06 0.38
CA LEU A 93 2.29 2.13 -0.21
C LEU A 93 1.55 2.75 -1.41
N LEU A 94 1.24 4.05 -1.36
CA LEU A 94 0.69 4.79 -2.51
C LEU A 94 1.66 4.76 -3.68
N ASP A 95 2.92 5.08 -3.38
CA ASP A 95 3.99 5.10 -4.36
C ASP A 95 4.19 3.74 -5.00
N CYS A 96 4.29 2.66 -4.23
CA CYS A 96 4.42 1.32 -4.77
C CYS A 96 3.25 0.94 -5.69
N CYS A 97 2.01 1.22 -5.30
CA CYS A 97 0.84 0.93 -6.14
C CYS A 97 0.90 1.67 -7.49
N LYS A 98 1.31 2.94 -7.48
CA LYS A 98 1.49 3.78 -8.67
C LYS A 98 2.65 3.28 -9.54
N GLU A 99 3.80 2.98 -8.93
CA GLU A 99 5.02 2.54 -9.61
C GLU A 99 4.79 1.23 -10.38
N VAL A 100 4.07 0.27 -9.79
CA VAL A 100 3.74 -0.98 -10.48
C VAL A 100 2.92 -0.71 -11.74
N LEU A 101 1.86 0.10 -11.67
CA LEU A 101 1.06 0.41 -12.87
C LEU A 101 1.90 1.17 -13.93
N TRP A 102 2.80 2.05 -13.51
CA TRP A 102 3.74 2.69 -14.44
C TRP A 102 4.66 1.68 -15.12
N GLN A 103 5.14 0.68 -14.39
CA GLN A 103 5.96 -0.38 -14.97
C GLN A 103 5.17 -1.16 -16.04
N PHE A 104 3.92 -1.54 -15.78
CA PHE A 104 3.04 -2.16 -16.78
C PHE A 104 2.91 -1.30 -18.06
N GLN A 105 2.75 0.02 -17.90
CA GLN A 105 2.65 0.94 -19.04
C GLN A 105 3.96 1.06 -19.84
N ILE A 106 5.11 1.06 -19.16
CA ILE A 106 6.43 1.25 -19.80
C ILE A 106 6.89 -0.04 -20.49
N GLU A 107 6.78 -1.15 -19.78
CA GLU A 107 7.35 -2.43 -20.19
C GLU A 107 6.44 -3.23 -21.11
N LEU A 108 5.14 -2.92 -21.10
CA LEU A 108 4.11 -3.62 -21.85
C LEU A 108 4.26 -5.16 -21.76
N PRO A 109 4.36 -5.74 -20.54
CA PRO A 109 4.67 -7.15 -20.38
C PRO A 109 3.57 -8.05 -20.93
N GLU A 110 3.95 -9.01 -21.77
CA GLU A 110 3.03 -10.09 -22.16
C GLU A 110 2.89 -11.08 -20.99
N VAL A 111 1.81 -10.94 -20.23
CA VAL A 111 1.46 -11.85 -19.13
C VAL A 111 0.73 -13.07 -19.70
N PRO A 112 1.31 -14.28 -19.62
CA PRO A 112 0.68 -15.45 -20.22
C PRO A 112 -0.65 -15.81 -19.54
N PHE A 113 -1.66 -16.24 -20.30
CA PHE A 113 -3.00 -16.59 -19.79
C PHE A 113 -3.00 -17.52 -18.56
N LYS A 114 -2.12 -18.52 -18.53
CA LYS A 114 -2.00 -19.45 -17.39
C LYS A 114 -1.57 -18.78 -16.08
N SER A 115 -1.02 -17.57 -16.15
CA SER A 115 -0.56 -16.78 -15.02
C SER A 115 -1.54 -15.65 -14.66
N HIS A 116 -2.67 -15.51 -15.38
CA HIS A 116 -3.68 -14.47 -15.11
C HIS A 116 -4.33 -14.65 -13.75
N ASP A 117 -4.80 -15.87 -13.43
CA ASP A 117 -5.44 -16.18 -12.15
C ASP A 117 -4.49 -15.95 -10.98
N ASP A 118 -3.26 -16.45 -11.09
CA ASP A 118 -2.22 -16.25 -10.07
C ASP A 118 -1.85 -14.78 -9.89
N MET A 119 -1.79 -13.99 -10.97
CA MET A 119 -1.54 -12.55 -10.89
C MET A 119 -2.70 -11.82 -10.20
N GLN A 120 -3.95 -12.16 -10.54
CA GLN A 120 -5.13 -11.56 -9.88
C GLN A 120 -5.22 -11.95 -8.40
N GLU A 121 -4.82 -13.18 -8.06
CA GLU A 121 -4.72 -13.64 -6.67
C GLU A 121 -3.64 -12.86 -5.92
N LEU A 122 -2.43 -12.74 -6.48
CA LEU A 122 -1.33 -11.99 -5.88
C LEU A 122 -1.72 -10.51 -5.64
N VAL A 123 -2.30 -9.86 -6.65
CA VAL A 123 -2.83 -8.49 -6.53
C VAL A 123 -3.88 -8.39 -5.43
N SER A 124 -4.76 -9.39 -5.31
CA SER A 124 -5.79 -9.39 -4.28
C SER A 124 -5.18 -9.48 -2.88
N TYR A 125 -4.18 -10.34 -2.67
CA TYR A 125 -3.49 -10.44 -1.39
C TYR A 125 -2.71 -9.16 -1.05
N SER A 126 -2.01 -8.55 -2.01
CA SER A 126 -1.35 -7.25 -1.81
C SER A 126 -2.33 -6.17 -1.35
N VAL A 127 -3.53 -6.12 -1.95
CA VAL A 127 -4.57 -5.14 -1.58
C VAL A 127 -5.15 -5.42 -0.19
N GLU A 128 -5.40 -6.68 0.15
CA GLU A 128 -5.90 -7.04 1.48
C GLU A 128 -4.87 -6.75 2.58
N SER A 129 -3.57 -6.90 2.30
CA SER A 129 -2.50 -6.44 3.21
C SER A 129 -2.57 -4.93 3.45
N VAL A 130 -2.73 -4.13 2.39
CA VAL A 130 -2.88 -2.67 2.49
C VAL A 130 -4.13 -2.28 3.29
N GLU A 131 -5.26 -2.92 3.02
CA GLU A 131 -6.50 -2.68 3.75
C GLU A 131 -6.38 -3.01 5.25
N ALA A 132 -5.71 -4.12 5.58
CA ALA A 132 -5.48 -4.51 6.96
C ALA A 132 -4.59 -3.51 7.72
N ILE A 133 -3.53 -2.99 7.09
CA ILE A 133 -2.67 -1.98 7.72
C ILE A 133 -3.38 -0.61 7.82
N VAL A 134 -4.16 -0.21 6.82
CA VAL A 134 -4.98 1.02 6.88
C VAL A 134 -5.95 0.97 8.06
N ARG A 135 -6.62 -0.18 8.28
CA ARG A 135 -7.51 -0.38 9.43
C ARG A 135 -6.76 -0.31 10.76
N SER A 136 -5.58 -0.94 10.85
CA SER A 136 -4.73 -0.92 12.04
C SER A 136 -4.23 0.50 12.35
N ALA A 137 -3.75 1.23 11.35
CA ALA A 137 -3.30 2.61 11.49
C ALA A 137 -4.46 3.53 11.92
N ARG A 138 -5.64 3.36 11.32
CA ARG A 138 -6.85 4.10 11.72
C ARG A 138 -7.20 3.84 13.18
N ALA A 139 -7.14 2.59 13.63
CA ALA A 139 -7.34 2.23 15.02
C ALA A 139 -6.29 2.90 15.93
N PHE A 140 -5.01 2.90 15.56
CA PHE A 140 -3.94 3.60 16.28
C PHE A 140 -4.21 5.09 16.53
N PHE A 141 -4.73 5.80 15.52
CA PHE A 141 -5.04 7.23 15.62
C PHE A 141 -6.37 7.52 16.34
N ARG A 142 -7.33 6.58 16.33
CA ARG A 142 -8.67 6.77 16.90
C ARG A 142 -8.84 6.21 18.32
N SER A 143 -8.40 5.00 18.57
CA SER A 143 -8.61 4.22 19.81
C SER A 143 -7.31 3.85 20.53
N SER A 144 -7.43 3.35 21.75
CA SER A 144 -6.34 2.74 22.53
C SER A 144 -6.09 1.28 22.17
N ASP A 145 -7.01 0.66 21.42
CA ASP A 145 -6.87 -0.73 20.96
C ASP A 145 -6.50 -0.72 19.48
N VAL A 146 -5.31 -1.22 19.18
CA VAL A 146 -4.64 -1.17 17.86
C VAL A 146 -4.44 -2.58 17.30
N SER A 147 -4.69 -3.61 18.11
CA SER A 147 -4.35 -4.99 17.81
C SER A 147 -5.23 -5.65 16.73
N ASP A 148 -6.31 -4.99 16.32
CA ASP A 148 -7.45 -5.71 15.75
C ASP A 148 -7.22 -6.24 14.31
N HIS A 149 -6.14 -5.82 13.63
CA HIS A 149 -5.90 -6.19 12.23
C HIS A 149 -4.44 -6.50 11.86
N LEU A 150 -3.47 -6.30 12.75
CA LEU A 150 -2.04 -6.54 12.46
C LEU A 150 -1.75 -7.99 12.04
N HIS A 151 -2.35 -8.97 12.72
CA HIS A 151 -2.22 -10.39 12.36
C HIS A 151 -2.73 -10.72 10.95
N LYS A 152 -3.65 -9.92 10.40
CA LYS A 152 -4.15 -10.11 9.03
C LYS A 152 -3.15 -9.61 8.00
N VAL A 153 -2.35 -8.61 8.32
CA VAL A 153 -1.29 -8.13 7.42
C VAL A 153 -0.29 -9.26 7.17
N SER A 154 0.26 -9.85 8.23
CA SER A 154 1.17 -11.00 8.10
C SER A 154 0.51 -12.22 7.46
N TYR A 155 -0.79 -12.46 7.69
CA TYR A 155 -1.50 -13.53 6.98
C TYR A 155 -1.50 -13.31 5.46
N TRP A 156 -1.88 -12.12 5.00
CA TRP A 156 -1.97 -11.81 3.58
C TRP A 156 -0.60 -11.67 2.91
N GLU A 157 0.40 -11.16 3.61
CA GLU A 157 1.80 -11.20 3.18
C GLU A 157 2.24 -12.65 2.93
N SER A 158 1.98 -13.55 3.88
CA SER A 158 2.40 -14.94 3.74
C SER A 158 1.65 -15.68 2.63
N GLU A 159 0.40 -15.33 2.34
CA GLU A 159 -0.31 -15.84 1.16
C GLU A 159 0.25 -15.25 -0.14
N SER A 160 0.58 -13.95 -0.18
CA SER A 160 1.26 -13.30 -1.30
C SER A 160 2.61 -13.98 -1.62
N ASP A 161 3.38 -14.34 -0.60
CA ASP A 161 4.68 -15.00 -0.73
C ASP A 161 4.57 -16.41 -1.35
N LYS A 162 3.52 -17.16 -0.98
CA LYS A 162 3.23 -18.47 -1.57
C LYS A 162 2.89 -18.36 -3.05
N VAL A 163 2.04 -17.39 -3.42
CA VAL A 163 1.66 -17.16 -4.83
C VAL A 163 2.87 -16.71 -5.63
N THR A 164 3.64 -15.76 -5.10
CA THR A 164 4.89 -15.28 -5.70
C THR A 164 5.84 -16.43 -5.99
N THR A 165 6.09 -17.30 -5.00
CA THR A 165 6.97 -18.47 -5.17
C THR A 165 6.45 -19.40 -6.26
N ARG A 166 5.14 -19.70 -6.28
CA ARG A 166 4.51 -20.53 -7.30
C ARG A 166 4.68 -19.95 -8.70
N MET A 167 4.35 -18.67 -8.89
CA MET A 167 4.49 -17.97 -10.16
C MET A 167 5.94 -17.98 -10.67
N LEU A 168 6.91 -17.69 -9.79
CA LEU A 168 8.33 -17.69 -10.16
C LEU A 168 8.79 -19.09 -10.59
N MET A 169 8.38 -20.15 -9.88
CA MET A 169 8.69 -21.53 -10.26
C MET A 169 8.14 -21.85 -11.65
N ASP A 170 6.90 -21.44 -11.94
CA ASP A 170 6.26 -21.70 -13.23
C ASP A 170 6.88 -20.91 -14.38
N ILE A 171 7.23 -19.63 -14.15
CA ILE A 171 7.96 -18.79 -15.13
C ILE A 171 9.28 -19.46 -15.52
N TYR A 172 10.08 -19.91 -14.54
CA TYR A 172 11.40 -20.46 -14.82
C TYR A 172 11.38 -21.87 -15.42
N ARG A 173 10.32 -22.65 -15.18
CA ARG A 173 10.10 -23.99 -15.76
C ARG A 173 9.64 -23.99 -17.21
N ARG A 174 9.19 -22.84 -17.73
CA ARG A 174 8.71 -22.73 -19.11
C ARG A 174 9.84 -22.71 -20.13
N ASP A 175 9.85 -23.66 -21.05
CA ASP A 175 10.85 -23.72 -22.12
C ASP A 175 10.54 -22.78 -23.29
N ASP A 176 9.30 -22.30 -23.38
CA ASP A 176 8.81 -21.43 -24.44
C ASP A 176 9.10 -19.93 -24.19
N LEU A 177 9.58 -19.57 -22.99
CA LEU A 177 9.97 -18.21 -22.64
C LEU A 177 11.48 -18.00 -22.74
N SER A 178 11.90 -16.92 -23.38
CA SER A 178 13.31 -16.50 -23.37
C SER A 178 13.76 -16.09 -21.95
N LEU A 179 15.07 -16.14 -21.66
CA LEU A 179 15.60 -15.67 -20.38
C LEU A 179 15.28 -14.19 -20.11
N CYS A 180 15.22 -13.36 -21.16
CA CYS A 180 14.82 -11.96 -21.05
C CYS A 180 13.37 -11.82 -20.58
N HIS A 181 12.44 -12.54 -21.22
CA HIS A 181 11.03 -12.54 -20.85
C HIS A 181 10.80 -13.11 -19.44
N LYS A 182 11.52 -14.18 -19.08
CA LYS A 182 11.53 -14.70 -17.70
C LYS A 182 11.98 -13.65 -16.69
N SER A 183 13.02 -12.88 -16.99
CA SER A 183 13.47 -11.82 -16.08
C SER A 183 12.41 -10.74 -15.93
N GLN A 184 11.84 -10.26 -17.03
CA GLN A 184 10.78 -9.25 -17.03
C GLN A 184 9.58 -9.69 -16.17
N LEU A 185 9.09 -10.90 -16.37
CA LEU A 185 7.97 -11.45 -15.59
C LEU A 185 8.33 -11.63 -14.10
N LYS A 186 9.55 -12.09 -13.81
CA LYS A 186 10.05 -12.20 -12.42
C LYS A 186 10.10 -10.84 -11.74
N ASP A 187 10.58 -9.81 -12.44
CA ASP A 187 10.66 -8.46 -11.90
C ASP A 187 9.25 -7.88 -11.67
N LEU A 188 8.32 -8.09 -12.60
CA LEU A 188 6.90 -7.71 -12.47
C LEU A 188 6.23 -8.36 -11.26
N VAL A 189 6.33 -9.69 -11.13
CA VAL A 189 5.74 -10.45 -10.02
C VAL A 189 6.29 -9.97 -8.68
N ARG A 190 7.60 -9.72 -8.59
CA ARG A 190 8.22 -9.21 -7.36
C ARG A 190 7.75 -7.81 -7.00
N GLN A 191 7.53 -6.94 -7.97
CA GLN A 191 7.05 -5.58 -7.69
C GLN A 191 5.60 -5.57 -7.19
N VAL A 192 4.74 -6.46 -7.71
CA VAL A 192 3.38 -6.64 -7.16
C VAL A 192 3.44 -7.17 -5.72
N ALA A 193 4.27 -8.18 -5.47
CA ALA A 193 4.44 -8.78 -4.14
C ALA A 193 5.02 -7.79 -3.12
N GLN A 194 5.88 -6.86 -3.58
CA GLN A 194 6.48 -5.84 -2.73
C GLN A 194 5.45 -4.94 -2.02
N ILE A 195 4.25 -4.78 -2.57
CA ILE A 195 3.18 -4.03 -1.90
C ILE A 195 2.77 -4.70 -0.58
N ALA A 196 2.68 -6.04 -0.56
CA ALA A 196 2.34 -6.80 0.64
C ALA A 196 3.48 -6.76 1.68
N ASP A 197 4.72 -6.95 1.22
CA ASP A 197 5.95 -6.83 2.03
C ASP A 197 6.05 -5.44 2.69
N ARG A 198 5.80 -4.37 1.93
CA ARG A 198 5.75 -3.01 2.48
C ARG A 198 4.64 -2.81 3.49
N ALA A 199 3.48 -3.43 3.29
CA ALA A 199 2.40 -3.35 4.26
C ALA A 199 2.78 -4.04 5.59
N GLU A 200 3.50 -5.17 5.51
CA GLU A 200 4.05 -5.85 6.69
C GLU A 200 5.15 -5.02 7.39
N ASP A 201 6.09 -4.42 6.64
CA ASP A 201 7.08 -3.47 7.17
C ASP A 201 6.43 -2.37 8.01
N VAL A 202 5.30 -1.83 7.53
CA VAL A 202 4.51 -0.80 8.23
C VAL A 202 3.82 -1.39 9.47
N ALA A 203 3.30 -2.61 9.38
CA ALA A 203 2.66 -3.32 10.50
C ALA A 203 3.63 -3.61 11.65
N ASP A 204 4.84 -4.05 11.35
CA ASP A 204 5.90 -4.28 12.34
C ASP A 204 6.27 -3.00 13.09
N ARG A 205 6.40 -1.89 12.36
CA ARG A 205 6.65 -0.57 12.93
C ARG A 205 5.50 -0.10 13.80
N LEU A 206 4.28 -0.28 13.33
CA LEU A 206 3.08 0.06 14.08
C LEU A 206 3.01 -0.73 15.40
N THR A 207 3.37 -2.01 15.38
CA THR A 207 3.45 -2.85 16.60
C THR A 207 4.41 -2.27 17.63
N ILE A 208 5.60 -1.82 17.20
CA ILE A 208 6.58 -1.16 18.07
C ILE A 208 5.98 0.12 18.69
N TYR A 209 5.29 0.93 17.88
CA TYR A 209 4.68 2.18 18.36
C TYR A 209 3.56 1.94 19.37
N VAL A 210 2.79 0.86 19.20
CA VAL A 210 1.77 0.44 20.16
C VAL A 210 2.39 0.05 21.49
N ILE A 211 3.44 -0.78 21.47
CA ILE A 211 4.16 -1.21 22.68
C ILE A 211 4.73 0.00 23.42
N LYS A 212 5.41 0.92 22.71
CA LYS A 212 5.95 2.16 23.29
C LYS A 212 4.88 3.02 23.95
N ARG A 213 3.64 3.02 23.44
CA ARG A 213 2.52 3.79 23.98
C ARG A 213 1.88 3.17 25.22
N MET A 214 2.11 1.87 25.45
CA MET A 214 1.63 1.13 26.63
C MET A 214 2.59 1.20 27.82
N LEU A 215 3.86 1.54 27.58
CA LEU A 215 4.90 1.75 28.59
C LEU A 215 4.81 3.16 29.19
#